data_AF-A0A6A4PF08-F1
#
_entry.id   AF-A0A6A4PF08-F1
#
_cell.length_a   1.000
_cell.length_b   1.000
_cell.length_c   1.000
_cell.angle_alpha   90.00
_cell.angle_beta   90.00
_cell.angle_gamma   90.00
#
_symmetry.space_group_name_H-M   'P 1'
#
loop_
_entity.id
_entity.type
_entity.pdbx_description
1 polymer ?
#
loop_
_entity_poly.entity_id
_entity_poly.type
_entity_poly.pdbx_seq_one_letter_code
_entity_poly.pdbx_strand_id
1 'polypeptide(L)'
;MIRYCRGPGVVILVLSWIITLYTLWEMVEMHEMVPGKRFDRYHELGQHVFGEKLGLWIVVPQQLICEVGMNIVYMVTGGKSLQKVHDLVCNNCKTMKTSYFIMIFASVHFVLAHLPNFNSISGISLAAAVMSLSYSTIAWSASAHKGIQEGVQYGYNATTQLGTFFNFINALGELAFAYAGHNVVLEIQATIPSSPKKPSKGPMWKGVLIAYLVVALCYFPVALIGYWMFGNAVSDNILVSLNKPTWLIVMANFFVVIHLIGSYQVCNNHHFPSKIS
;
A
#
# COMPACT_ATOMS: atom_id res chain seq x y z
N MET A 1 -26.36 -6.52 -24.78
CA MET A 1 -24.99 -6.98 -25.11
C MET A 1 -24.06 -6.57 -23.97
N ILE A 2 -24.12 -7.31 -22.86
CA ILE A 2 -23.36 -7.08 -21.62
C ILE A 2 -22.01 -7.78 -21.81
N ARG A 3 -20.97 -7.01 -22.15
CA ARG A 3 -19.63 -7.51 -22.49
C ARG A 3 -18.94 -8.10 -21.24
N TYR A 4 -18.60 -9.37 -21.35
CA TYR A 4 -18.01 -10.29 -20.36
C TYR A 4 -16.58 -9.95 -19.87
N CYS A 5 -16.11 -8.70 -19.95
CA CYS A 5 -14.76 -8.32 -19.48
C CYS A 5 -14.75 -7.52 -18.16
N ARG A 6 -15.83 -7.59 -17.37
CA ARG A 6 -15.87 -7.10 -15.97
C ARG A 6 -15.68 -8.20 -14.91
N GLY A 7 -15.54 -9.46 -15.31
CA GLY A 7 -15.62 -10.62 -14.41
C GLY A 7 -14.31 -10.94 -13.65
N PRO A 8 -13.26 -11.45 -14.32
CA PRO A 8 -12.13 -12.07 -13.61
C PRO A 8 -11.34 -11.11 -12.71
N GLY A 9 -11.07 -9.88 -13.18
CA GLY A 9 -10.32 -8.89 -12.39
C GLY A 9 -11.06 -8.45 -11.12
N VAL A 10 -12.38 -8.22 -11.22
CA VAL A 10 -13.22 -7.87 -10.06
C VAL A 10 -13.34 -9.04 -9.09
N VAL A 11 -13.51 -10.26 -9.61
CA VAL A 11 -13.51 -11.48 -8.79
C VAL A 11 -12.19 -11.62 -8.03
N ILE A 12 -11.04 -11.45 -8.71
CA ILE A 12 -9.73 -11.53 -8.07
C ILE A 12 -9.54 -10.40 -7.05
N LEU A 13 -9.96 -9.18 -7.33
CA LEU A 13 -9.92 -8.06 -6.38
C LEU A 13 -10.72 -8.38 -5.11
N VAL A 14 -11.98 -8.83 -5.25
CA VAL A 14 -12.85 -9.17 -4.11
C VAL A 14 -12.30 -10.38 -3.35
N LEU A 15 -11.93 -11.46 -4.05
CA LEU A 15 -11.38 -12.66 -3.42
C LEU A 15 -10.07 -12.34 -2.69
N SER A 16 -9.17 -11.55 -3.29
CA SER A 16 -7.94 -11.14 -2.63
C SER A 16 -8.22 -10.39 -1.34
N TRP A 17 -9.21 -9.49 -1.32
CA TRP A 17 -9.57 -8.70 -0.15
C TRP A 17 -10.15 -9.59 0.96
N ILE A 18 -10.98 -10.57 0.60
CA ILE A 18 -11.53 -11.56 1.55
C ILE A 18 -10.41 -12.44 2.11
N ILE A 19 -9.54 -12.97 1.23
CA ILE A 19 -8.44 -13.85 1.63
C ILE A 19 -7.48 -13.10 2.55
N THR A 20 -7.09 -11.87 2.20
CA THR A 20 -6.17 -11.08 3.02
C THR A 20 -6.77 -10.70 4.37
N LEU A 21 -8.06 -10.35 4.41
CA LEU A 21 -8.76 -10.11 5.68
C LEU A 21 -8.78 -11.38 6.55
N TYR A 22 -9.04 -12.53 5.94
CA TYR A 22 -9.07 -13.81 6.62
C TYR A 22 -7.68 -14.22 7.16
N THR A 23 -6.63 -14.13 6.33
CA THR A 23 -5.26 -14.46 6.78
C THR A 23 -4.77 -13.48 7.85
N LEU A 24 -5.23 -12.23 7.81
CA LEU A 24 -4.88 -11.26 8.84
C LEU A 24 -5.64 -11.52 10.16
N TRP A 25 -6.88 -11.99 10.09
CA TRP A 25 -7.60 -12.52 11.26
C TRP A 25 -6.85 -13.69 11.90
N GLU A 26 -6.36 -14.64 11.09
CA GLU A 26 -5.57 -15.77 11.58
C GLU A 26 -4.33 -15.30 12.35
N MET A 27 -3.58 -14.31 11.83
CA MET A 27 -2.44 -13.74 12.56
C MET A 27 -2.84 -13.11 13.89
N VAL A 28 -3.98 -12.41 13.94
CA VAL A 28 -4.47 -11.79 15.18
C VAL A 28 -4.80 -12.84 16.26
N GLU A 29 -5.39 -13.97 15.86
CA GLU A 29 -5.65 -15.09 16.75
C GLU A 29 -4.36 -15.83 17.14
N MET A 30 -3.43 -16.01 16.20
CA MET A 30 -2.15 -16.70 16.43
C MET A 30 -1.22 -15.96 17.38
N HIS A 31 -1.35 -14.63 17.52
CA HIS A 31 -0.54 -13.84 18.46
C HIS A 31 -0.60 -14.37 19.91
N GLU A 32 -1.72 -14.95 20.32
CA GLU A 32 -1.96 -15.44 21.69
C GLU A 32 -2.55 -16.87 21.70
N MET A 33 -2.21 -17.69 20.69
CA MET A 33 -2.76 -19.05 20.55
C MET A 33 -2.28 -20.03 21.64
N VAL A 34 -1.11 -19.78 22.25
CA VAL A 34 -0.56 -20.61 23.33
C VAL A 34 -0.75 -19.88 24.67
N PRO A 35 -1.39 -20.51 25.67
CA PRO A 35 -1.56 -19.89 26.99
C PRO A 35 -0.22 -19.46 27.60
N GLY A 36 -0.11 -18.18 27.96
CA GLY A 36 1.08 -17.62 28.59
C GLY A 36 2.23 -17.24 27.64
N LYS A 37 2.08 -17.43 26.33
CA LYS A 37 3.07 -17.00 25.33
C LYS A 37 2.44 -16.04 24.32
N ARG A 38 3.12 -14.92 24.07
CA ARG A 38 2.80 -14.00 22.98
C ARG A 38 3.81 -14.19 21.86
N PHE A 39 3.33 -14.18 20.63
CA PHE A 39 4.16 -14.18 19.42
C PHE A 39 4.14 -12.78 18.83
N ASP A 40 5.10 -11.96 19.26
CA ASP A 40 5.12 -10.53 18.94
C ASP A 40 5.67 -10.28 17.52
N ARG A 41 6.36 -11.26 16.93
CA ARG A 41 6.95 -11.17 15.59
C ARG A 41 6.57 -12.36 14.73
N TYR A 42 6.44 -12.13 13.42
CA TYR A 42 6.02 -13.17 12.48
C TYR A 42 7.00 -14.36 12.40
N HIS A 43 8.31 -14.11 12.52
CA HIS A 43 9.30 -15.18 12.57
C HIS A 43 9.17 -16.08 13.82
N GLU A 44 8.62 -15.60 14.93
CA GLU A 44 8.41 -16.41 16.13
C GLU A 44 7.33 -17.48 15.93
N LEU A 45 6.30 -17.16 15.14
CA LEU A 45 5.32 -18.15 14.68
C LEU A 45 5.99 -19.20 13.79
N GLY A 46 6.84 -18.76 12.86
CA GLY A 46 7.62 -19.67 12.02
C GLY A 46 8.51 -20.61 12.83
N GLN A 47 9.21 -20.07 13.85
CA GLN A 47 10.04 -20.85 14.75
C GLN A 47 9.23 -21.82 15.62
N HIS A 48 8.00 -21.46 15.98
CA HIS A 48 7.12 -22.34 16.73
C HIS A 48 6.67 -23.56 15.92
N VAL A 49 6.35 -23.36 14.64
CA VAL A 49 5.83 -24.43 13.75
C VAL A 49 6.96 -25.28 13.17
N PHE A 50 8.02 -24.65 12.67
CA PHE A 50 9.08 -25.32 11.91
C PHE A 50 10.35 -25.58 12.73
N GLY A 51 10.41 -25.10 13.98
CA GLY A 51 11.60 -25.15 14.83
C GLY A 51 12.52 -23.93 14.67
N GLU A 52 13.44 -23.73 15.62
CA GLU A 52 14.19 -22.48 15.77
C GLU A 52 14.99 -22.05 14.53
N LYS A 53 15.67 -23.00 13.88
CA LYS A 53 16.52 -22.71 12.71
C LYS A 53 15.71 -22.66 11.42
N LEU A 54 14.90 -23.68 11.16
CA LEU A 54 14.16 -23.79 9.90
C LEU A 54 13.07 -22.70 9.79
N GLY A 55 12.41 -22.36 10.90
CA GLY A 55 11.44 -21.26 10.95
C GLY A 55 12.05 -19.92 10.55
N LEU A 56 13.26 -19.61 11.03
CA LEU A 56 13.96 -18.37 10.62
C LEU A 56 14.33 -18.38 9.14
N TRP A 57 14.90 -19.48 8.64
CA TRP A 57 15.30 -19.59 7.23
C TRP A 57 14.12 -19.56 6.26
N ILE A 58 12.93 -19.99 6.70
CA ILE A 58 11.72 -19.90 5.89
C ILE A 58 11.07 -18.53 6.03
N VAL A 59 11.04 -17.89 7.20
CA VAL A 59 10.22 -16.69 7.36
C VAL A 59 10.97 -15.39 7.04
N VAL A 60 12.20 -15.27 7.53
CA VAL A 60 12.98 -14.02 7.43
C VAL A 60 13.25 -13.61 5.98
N PRO A 61 13.66 -14.51 5.06
CA PRO A 61 13.88 -14.10 3.67
C PRO A 61 12.63 -13.54 2.99
N GLN A 62 11.45 -14.12 3.23
CA GLN A 62 10.19 -13.61 2.68
C GLN A 62 9.82 -12.25 3.27
N GLN A 63 9.99 -12.05 4.58
CA GLN A 63 9.76 -10.74 5.19
C GLN A 63 10.67 -9.67 4.59
N LEU A 64 11.97 -9.98 4.44
CA LEU A 64 12.95 -9.07 3.83
C LEU A 64 12.58 -8.73 2.38
N ILE A 65 12.14 -9.71 1.59
CA ILE A 65 11.70 -9.47 0.20
C ILE A 65 10.51 -8.50 0.17
N CYS A 66 9.52 -8.70 1.04
CA CYS A 66 8.35 -7.81 1.12
C CYS A 66 8.74 -6.39 1.56
N GLU A 67 9.64 -6.25 2.53
CA GLU A 67 10.08 -4.96 3.06
C GLU A 67 10.94 -4.17 2.07
N VAL A 68 11.91 -4.84 1.44
CA VAL A 68 12.73 -4.24 0.38
C VAL A 68 11.84 -3.84 -0.79
N GLY A 69 10.88 -4.69 -1.16
CA GLY A 69 9.87 -4.38 -2.18
C GLY A 69 9.08 -3.11 -1.85
N MET A 70 8.62 -2.97 -0.60
CA MET A 70 7.92 -1.78 -0.11
C MET A 70 8.74 -0.52 -0.20
N ASN A 71 9.97 -0.59 0.26
CA ASN A 71 10.86 0.55 0.21
C ASN A 71 11.11 0.98 -1.24
N ILE A 72 11.27 0.05 -2.18
CA ILE A 72 11.42 0.36 -3.61
C ILE A 72 10.15 1.01 -4.17
N VAL A 73 8.97 0.43 -3.92
CA VAL A 73 7.69 0.96 -4.45
C VAL A 73 7.42 2.36 -3.90
N TYR A 74 7.67 2.61 -2.62
CA TYR A 74 7.51 3.93 -2.01
C TYR A 74 8.45 4.96 -2.65
N MET A 75 9.73 4.62 -2.83
CA MET A 75 10.71 5.51 -3.44
C MET A 75 10.35 5.87 -4.89
N VAL A 76 9.96 4.88 -5.69
CA VAL A 76 9.57 5.08 -7.09
C VAL A 76 8.26 5.88 -7.19
N THR A 77 7.27 5.57 -6.35
CA THR A 77 5.96 6.25 -6.39
C THR A 77 6.07 7.69 -5.91
N GLY A 78 6.81 7.95 -4.83
CA GLY A 78 7.07 9.30 -4.34
C GLY A 78 7.84 10.14 -5.36
N GLY A 79 8.90 9.57 -5.96
CA GLY A 79 9.67 10.21 -7.03
C GLY A 79 8.83 10.52 -8.27
N LYS A 80 8.01 9.58 -8.76
CA LYS A 80 7.08 9.82 -9.88
C LYS A 80 6.04 10.90 -9.56
N SER A 81 5.55 10.95 -8.33
CA SER A 81 4.58 11.97 -7.88
C SER A 81 5.21 13.36 -7.86
N LEU A 82 6.44 13.50 -7.35
CA LEU A 82 7.20 14.75 -7.41
C LEU A 82 7.52 15.19 -8.85
N GLN A 83 7.93 14.25 -9.70
CA GLN A 83 8.15 14.51 -11.12
C GLN A 83 6.88 15.08 -11.76
N LYS A 84 5.73 14.48 -11.47
CA LYS A 84 4.46 14.94 -12.03
C LYS A 84 4.08 16.35 -11.57
N VAL A 85 4.32 16.69 -10.30
CA VAL A 85 4.15 18.05 -9.80
C VAL A 85 5.04 19.01 -10.56
N HIS A 86 6.33 18.69 -10.71
CA HIS A 86 7.28 19.52 -11.43
C HIS A 86 6.83 19.77 -12.89
N ASP A 87 6.44 18.72 -13.61
CA ASP A 87 6.05 18.81 -15.03
C ASP A 87 4.76 19.63 -15.23
N LEU A 88 3.89 19.68 -14.22
CA LEU A 88 2.63 20.44 -14.26
C LEU A 88 2.76 21.89 -13.81
N VAL A 89 3.72 22.19 -12.92
CA VAL A 89 3.93 23.54 -12.39
C VAL A 89 4.94 24.31 -13.25
N CYS A 90 5.94 23.63 -13.80
CA CYS A 90 6.97 24.27 -14.61
C CYS A 90 6.80 24.03 -16.11
N ASN A 91 6.05 24.93 -16.76
CA ASN A 91 5.74 24.83 -18.20
C ASN A 91 6.96 24.94 -19.14
N ASN A 92 8.08 25.52 -18.67
CA ASN A 92 9.31 25.75 -19.46
C ASN A 92 10.55 25.08 -18.86
N CYS A 93 10.40 24.14 -17.92
CA CYS A 93 11.55 23.43 -17.36
C CYS A 93 12.07 22.35 -18.30
N LYS A 94 13.39 22.11 -18.23
CA LYS A 94 13.99 20.96 -18.90
C LYS A 94 13.42 19.68 -18.30
N THR A 95 13.01 18.74 -19.15
CA THR A 95 12.58 17.41 -18.72
C THR A 95 13.73 16.73 -17.97
N MET A 96 13.49 16.40 -16.71
CA MET A 96 14.43 15.71 -15.84
C MET A 96 14.11 14.22 -15.79
N LYS A 97 15.15 13.39 -15.65
CA LYS A 97 14.97 11.95 -15.48
C LYS A 97 14.26 11.66 -14.15
N THR A 98 13.35 10.69 -14.14
CA THR A 98 12.63 10.23 -12.93
C THR A 98 13.59 9.86 -11.80
N SER A 99 14.78 9.34 -12.12
CA SER A 99 15.83 9.03 -11.15
C SER A 99 16.22 10.20 -10.25
N TYR A 100 16.21 11.44 -10.76
CA TYR A 100 16.53 12.62 -9.95
C TYR A 100 15.43 12.90 -8.92
N PHE A 101 14.15 12.76 -9.29
CA PHE A 101 13.05 12.93 -8.36
C PHE A 101 13.00 11.82 -7.31
N ILE A 102 13.36 10.59 -7.68
CA ILE A 102 13.54 9.49 -6.71
C ILE A 102 14.64 9.85 -5.71
N MET A 103 15.79 10.39 -6.16
CA MET A 103 16.87 10.82 -5.26
C MET A 103 16.45 11.99 -4.36
N ILE A 104 15.65 12.95 -4.85
CA ILE A 104 15.08 14.03 -4.04
C ILE A 104 14.14 13.47 -2.98
N PHE A 105 13.27 12.53 -3.34
CA PHE A 105 12.37 11.89 -2.38
C PHE A 105 13.15 11.07 -1.34
N ALA A 106 14.17 10.33 -1.77
CA ALA A 106 15.05 9.56 -0.91
C ALA A 106 15.85 10.43 0.07
N SER A 107 16.29 11.63 -0.34
CA SER A 107 17.03 12.53 0.55
C SER A 107 16.17 13.03 1.71
N VAL A 108 14.86 13.23 1.48
CA VAL A 108 13.90 13.53 2.56
C VAL A 108 13.87 12.39 3.57
N HIS A 109 13.72 11.14 3.12
CA HIS A 109 13.74 9.97 4.01
C HIS A 109 15.07 9.80 4.73
N PHE A 110 16.19 10.06 4.05
CA PHE A 110 17.52 10.02 4.66
C PHE A 110 17.62 11.00 5.83
N VAL A 111 17.22 12.26 5.64
CA VAL A 111 17.21 13.27 6.72
C VAL A 111 16.28 12.84 7.85
N LEU A 112 15.07 12.38 7.52
CA LEU A 112 14.09 11.95 8.50
C LEU A 112 14.54 10.73 9.32
N ALA A 113 15.36 9.84 8.75
CA ALA A 113 15.93 8.69 9.46
C ALA A 113 16.94 9.10 10.56
N HIS A 114 17.49 10.31 10.50
CA HIS A 114 18.43 10.83 11.50
C HIS A 114 17.76 11.60 12.64
N LEU A 115 16.44 11.88 12.56
CA LEU A 115 15.74 12.63 13.59
C LEU A 115 15.34 11.71 14.75
N PRO A 116 15.84 11.94 15.98
CA PRO A 116 15.60 11.05 17.13
C PRO A 116 14.22 11.19 17.77
N ASN A 117 13.24 11.79 17.08
CA ASN A 117 12.01 12.27 17.74
C ASN A 117 10.75 11.54 17.27
N PHE A 118 10.40 10.50 18.02
CA PHE A 118 9.22 9.64 17.89
C PHE A 118 7.95 10.20 18.57
N ASN A 119 8.04 11.37 19.23
CA ASN A 119 6.98 11.88 20.13
C ASN A 119 5.65 12.27 19.44
N SER A 120 5.54 12.15 18.11
CA SER A 120 4.26 12.31 17.40
C SER A 120 4.10 11.34 16.23
N ILE A 121 4.54 10.07 16.38
CA ILE A 121 4.21 9.03 15.38
C ILE A 121 2.70 9.00 15.12
N SER A 122 1.87 9.20 16.14
CA SER A 122 0.41 9.27 15.97
C SER A 122 -0.04 10.44 15.09
N GLY A 123 0.56 11.62 15.24
CA GLY A 123 0.25 12.79 14.41
C GLY A 123 0.68 12.62 12.95
N ILE A 124 1.88 12.07 12.74
CA ILE A 124 2.40 11.77 11.39
C ILE A 124 1.57 10.67 10.73
N SER A 125 1.23 9.60 11.46
CA SER A 125 0.38 8.51 10.98
C SER A 125 -1.02 9.01 10.64
N LEU A 126 -1.62 9.86 11.49
CA LEU A 126 -2.91 10.48 11.21
C LEU A 126 -2.84 11.36 9.95
N ALA A 127 -1.82 12.22 9.83
CA ALA A 127 -1.62 13.03 8.63
C ALA A 127 -1.48 12.17 7.38
N ALA A 128 -0.67 11.10 7.43
CA ALA A 128 -0.51 10.17 6.32
C ALA A 128 -1.82 9.46 5.94
N ALA A 129 -2.64 9.07 6.93
CA ALA A 129 -3.95 8.47 6.70
C ALA A 129 -4.93 9.46 6.05
N VAL A 130 -4.99 10.71 6.53
CA VAL A 130 -5.84 11.76 5.96
C VAL A 130 -5.42 12.08 4.53
N MET A 131 -4.12 12.18 4.25
CA MET A 131 -3.63 12.38 2.89
C MET A 131 -3.99 11.20 1.97
N SER A 132 -3.91 9.96 2.48
CA SER A 132 -4.30 8.75 1.74
C SER A 132 -5.77 8.77 1.31
N LEU A 133 -6.65 9.02 2.27
CA LEU A 133 -8.08 9.17 2.04
C LEU A 133 -8.35 10.30 1.03
N SER A 134 -7.63 11.41 1.14
CA SER A 134 -7.82 12.58 0.29
C SER A 134 -7.44 12.32 -1.16
N TYR A 135 -6.22 11.81 -1.45
CA TYR A 135 -5.82 11.55 -2.84
C TYR A 135 -6.62 10.41 -3.47
N SER A 136 -7.01 9.38 -2.70
CA SER A 136 -7.87 8.32 -3.18
C SER A 136 -9.26 8.87 -3.54
N THR A 137 -9.82 9.71 -2.67
CA THR A 137 -11.10 10.37 -2.93
C THR A 137 -11.06 11.21 -4.19
N ILE A 138 -10.02 12.02 -4.35
CA ILE A 138 -9.79 12.80 -5.57
C ILE A 138 -9.68 11.89 -6.79
N ALA A 139 -8.92 10.80 -6.70
CA ALA A 139 -8.71 9.87 -7.81
C ALA A 139 -10.04 9.31 -8.33
N TRP A 140 -10.88 8.72 -7.49
CA TRP A 140 -12.12 8.11 -7.96
C TRP A 140 -13.20 9.16 -8.30
N SER A 141 -13.32 10.23 -7.51
CA SER A 141 -14.35 11.26 -7.75
C SER A 141 -14.07 12.08 -9.00
N ALA A 142 -12.82 12.47 -9.24
CA ALA A 142 -12.45 13.18 -10.47
C ALA A 142 -12.56 12.27 -11.69
N SER A 143 -12.25 10.97 -11.55
CA SER A 143 -12.46 9.99 -12.63
C SER A 143 -13.95 9.86 -12.96
N ALA A 144 -14.81 9.70 -11.94
CA ALA A 144 -16.26 9.63 -12.13
C ALA A 144 -16.80 10.91 -12.79
N HIS A 145 -16.35 12.08 -12.35
CA HIS A 145 -16.78 13.36 -12.91
C HIS A 145 -16.34 13.54 -14.38
N LYS A 146 -15.15 13.05 -14.73
CA LYS A 146 -14.65 13.10 -16.12
C LYS A 146 -15.48 12.24 -17.07
N GLY A 147 -16.16 11.22 -16.55
CA GLY A 147 -17.01 10.34 -17.32
C GLY A 147 -16.25 9.37 -18.22
N ILE A 148 -17.00 8.55 -18.95
CA ILE A 148 -16.45 7.54 -19.86
C ILE A 148 -15.72 8.26 -21.00
N GLN A 149 -14.43 7.94 -21.19
CA GLN A 149 -13.64 8.56 -22.24
C GLN A 149 -14.09 8.11 -23.64
N GLU A 150 -14.02 9.02 -24.60
CA GLU A 150 -14.33 8.71 -26.01
C GLU A 150 -13.38 7.62 -26.53
N GLY A 151 -13.95 6.60 -27.19
CA GLY A 151 -13.18 5.49 -27.75
C GLY A 151 -12.65 4.47 -26.74
N VAL A 152 -13.12 4.49 -25.49
CA VAL A 152 -12.68 3.55 -24.45
C VAL A 152 -12.82 2.09 -24.89
N GLN A 153 -11.76 1.31 -24.67
CA GLN A 153 -11.74 -0.13 -24.92
C GLN A 153 -11.60 -0.88 -23.59
N TYR A 154 -12.34 -1.97 -23.46
CA TYR A 154 -12.24 -2.88 -22.32
C TYR A 154 -11.71 -4.22 -22.81
N GLY A 155 -10.52 -4.58 -22.36
CA GLY A 155 -9.81 -5.76 -22.82
C GLY A 155 -8.35 -5.73 -22.39
N TYR A 156 -7.58 -6.70 -22.87
CA TYR A 156 -6.15 -6.79 -22.60
C TYR A 156 -5.36 -5.73 -23.37
N ASN A 157 -4.32 -5.18 -22.74
CA ASN A 157 -3.39 -4.24 -23.39
C ASN A 157 -2.35 -4.94 -24.26
N ALA A 158 -1.97 -6.16 -23.90
CA ALA A 158 -0.98 -6.91 -24.67
C ALA A 158 -1.62 -7.54 -25.92
N THR A 159 -0.93 -7.41 -27.05
CA THR A 159 -1.32 -8.04 -28.32
C THR A 159 -0.90 -9.51 -28.41
N THR A 160 -0.04 -9.98 -27.50
CA THR A 160 0.47 -11.36 -27.46
C THR A 160 -0.06 -12.10 -26.24
N GLN A 161 -0.19 -13.42 -26.37
CA GLN A 161 -0.58 -14.30 -25.26
C GLN A 161 0.44 -14.23 -24.10
N LEU A 162 1.74 -14.25 -24.44
CA LEU A 162 2.81 -14.15 -23.44
C LEU A 162 2.79 -12.81 -22.71
N GLY A 163 2.57 -11.71 -23.42
CA GLY A 163 2.42 -10.39 -22.79
C GLY A 163 1.18 -10.31 -21.88
N THR A 164 0.07 -10.94 -22.29
CA THR A 164 -1.14 -11.02 -21.47
C THR A 164 -0.88 -11.81 -20.18
N PHE A 165 -0.15 -12.92 -20.26
CA PHE A 165 0.24 -13.71 -19.10
C PHE A 165 1.12 -12.91 -18.14
N PHE A 166 2.17 -12.25 -18.63
CA PHE A 166 3.04 -11.43 -17.77
C PHE A 166 2.28 -10.24 -17.14
N ASN A 167 1.39 -9.59 -17.88
CA ASN A 167 0.54 -8.54 -17.31
C ASN A 167 -0.38 -9.08 -16.21
N PHE A 168 -0.92 -10.29 -16.38
CA PHE A 168 -1.72 -10.93 -15.35
C PHE A 168 -0.91 -11.23 -14.08
N ILE A 169 0.30 -11.78 -14.21
CA ILE A 169 1.19 -12.04 -13.07
C ILE A 169 1.63 -10.73 -12.38
N ASN A 170 1.93 -9.68 -13.15
CA ASN A 170 2.24 -8.36 -12.60
C ASN A 170 1.07 -7.79 -11.80
N ALA A 171 -0.16 -7.88 -12.32
CA ALA A 171 -1.36 -7.42 -11.62
C ALA A 171 -1.62 -8.20 -10.32
N LEU A 172 -1.35 -9.51 -10.29
CA LEU A 172 -1.40 -10.28 -9.05
C LEU A 172 -0.34 -9.82 -8.04
N GLY A 173 0.87 -9.50 -8.51
CA GLY A 173 1.95 -8.94 -7.70
C GLY A 173 1.56 -7.58 -7.09
N GLU A 174 1.01 -6.67 -7.90
CA GLU A 174 0.50 -5.37 -7.43
C GLU A 174 -0.60 -5.53 -6.37
N LEU A 175 -1.53 -6.45 -6.59
CA LEU A 175 -2.61 -6.72 -5.64
C LEU A 175 -2.12 -7.32 -4.33
N ALA A 176 -1.16 -8.26 -4.38
CA ALA A 176 -0.53 -8.81 -3.18
C ALA A 176 0.21 -7.72 -2.41
N PHE A 177 0.89 -6.82 -3.12
CA PHE A 177 1.65 -5.72 -2.55
C PHE A 177 0.75 -4.65 -1.89
N ALA A 178 -0.46 -4.46 -2.42
CA ALA A 178 -1.44 -3.53 -1.89
C ALA A 178 -1.88 -3.85 -0.44
N TYR A 179 -1.73 -5.10 0.02
CA TYR A 179 -2.12 -5.57 1.36
C TYR A 179 -0.93 -5.87 2.28
N ALA A 180 0.17 -5.13 2.15
CA ALA A 180 1.42 -5.39 2.87
C ALA A 180 1.37 -5.24 4.41
N GLY A 181 0.25 -4.85 5.03
CA GLY A 181 0.15 -4.72 6.50
C GLY A 181 0.35 -6.02 7.29
N HIS A 182 0.44 -7.16 6.62
CA HIS A 182 0.63 -8.48 7.23
C HIS A 182 1.96 -8.63 7.96
N ASN A 183 3.04 -8.00 7.46
CA ASN A 183 4.37 -8.16 8.05
C ASN A 183 4.52 -7.46 9.42
N VAL A 184 3.71 -6.43 9.69
CA VAL A 184 3.78 -5.60 10.91
C VAL A 184 2.63 -5.84 11.88
N VAL A 185 1.62 -6.63 11.51
CA VAL A 185 0.39 -6.77 12.31
C VAL A 185 0.65 -7.29 13.72
N LEU A 186 1.56 -8.26 13.86
CA LEU A 186 1.91 -8.85 15.16
C LEU A 186 2.67 -7.85 16.03
N GLU A 187 3.57 -7.07 15.42
CA GLU A 187 4.33 -6.03 16.11
C GLU A 187 3.42 -4.91 16.61
N ILE A 188 2.38 -4.55 15.83
CA ILE A 188 1.35 -3.60 16.25
C ILE A 188 0.53 -4.19 17.41
N GLN A 189 0.08 -5.43 17.30
CA GLN A 189 -0.69 -6.09 18.36
C GLN A 189 0.11 -6.26 19.66
N ALA A 190 1.42 -6.46 19.57
CA ALA A 190 2.32 -6.54 20.72
C ALA A 190 2.26 -5.28 21.59
N THR A 191 2.05 -4.10 20.98
CA THR A 191 1.90 -2.82 21.69
C THR A 191 0.57 -2.67 22.46
N ILE A 192 -0.43 -3.50 22.15
CA ILE A 192 -1.73 -3.47 22.83
C ILE A 192 -1.61 -4.24 24.16
N PRO A 193 -1.96 -3.61 25.30
CA PRO A 193 -1.96 -4.29 26.59
C PRO A 193 -2.85 -5.54 26.56
N SER A 194 -2.32 -6.66 27.06
CA SER A 194 -3.02 -7.93 27.10
C SER A 194 -3.05 -8.53 28.50
N SER A 195 -4.16 -9.19 28.85
CA SER A 195 -4.31 -9.96 30.08
C SER A 195 -5.20 -11.18 29.83
N PRO A 196 -5.16 -12.23 30.68
CA PRO A 196 -6.02 -13.41 30.51
C PRO A 196 -7.53 -13.08 30.46
N LYS A 197 -7.96 -11.99 31.10
CA LYS A 197 -9.36 -11.53 31.08
C LYS A 197 -9.69 -10.58 29.92
N LYS A 198 -8.68 -9.97 29.31
CA LYS A 198 -8.79 -8.98 28.22
C LYS A 198 -7.64 -9.21 27.22
N PRO A 199 -7.77 -10.20 26.32
CA PRO A 199 -6.72 -10.49 25.34
C PRO A 199 -6.61 -9.38 24.29
N SER A 200 -5.40 -9.16 23.78
CA SER A 200 -5.11 -8.10 22.79
C SER A 200 -5.86 -8.29 21.47
N LYS A 201 -6.20 -9.55 21.14
CA LYS A 201 -6.90 -9.94 19.91
C LYS A 201 -8.24 -9.23 19.69
N GLY A 202 -8.97 -8.93 20.77
CA GLY A 202 -10.27 -8.26 20.68
C GLY A 202 -10.16 -6.81 20.16
N PRO A 203 -9.43 -5.93 20.86
CA PRO A 203 -9.12 -4.58 20.38
C PRO A 203 -8.42 -4.58 19.02
N MET A 204 -7.46 -5.48 18.81
CA MET A 204 -6.72 -5.59 17.55
C MET A 204 -7.66 -5.88 16.39
N TRP A 205 -8.55 -6.88 16.53
CA TRP A 205 -9.49 -7.26 15.46
C TRP A 205 -10.45 -6.12 15.09
N LYS A 206 -10.91 -5.33 16.07
CA LYS A 206 -11.71 -4.12 15.78
C LYS A 206 -10.91 -3.11 14.96
N GLY A 207 -9.65 -2.87 15.30
CA GLY A 207 -8.76 -2.00 14.55
C GLY A 207 -8.56 -2.49 13.11
N VAL A 208 -8.33 -3.79 12.94
CA VAL A 208 -8.20 -4.46 11.64
C VAL A 208 -9.44 -4.27 10.77
N LEU A 209 -10.64 -4.52 11.32
CA LEU A 209 -11.90 -4.36 10.56
C LEU A 209 -12.09 -2.92 10.05
N ILE A 210 -11.78 -1.92 10.90
CA ILE A 210 -11.86 -0.51 10.51
C ILE A 210 -10.82 -0.20 9.42
N ALA A 211 -9.58 -0.66 9.59
CA ALA A 211 -8.52 -0.47 8.60
C ALA A 211 -8.88 -1.11 7.24
N TYR A 212 -9.41 -2.33 7.23
CA TYR A 212 -9.83 -3.01 6.00
C TYR A 212 -11.03 -2.36 5.33
N LEU A 213 -11.96 -1.80 6.10
CA LEU A 213 -13.05 -1.00 5.56
C LEU A 213 -12.51 0.26 4.87
N VAL A 214 -11.57 0.97 5.51
CA VAL A 214 -10.91 2.15 4.92
C VAL A 214 -10.15 1.77 3.64
N VAL A 215 -9.39 0.67 3.65
CA VAL A 215 -8.70 0.17 2.45
C VAL A 215 -9.71 -0.14 1.34
N ALA A 216 -10.83 -0.80 1.65
CA ALA A 216 -11.87 -1.08 0.66
C ALA A 216 -12.45 0.22 0.06
N LEU A 217 -12.75 1.22 0.90
CA LEU A 217 -13.24 2.53 0.47
C LEU A 217 -12.22 3.31 -0.37
N CYS A 218 -10.92 3.07 -0.18
CA CYS A 218 -9.88 3.70 -0.99
C CYS A 218 -9.62 2.96 -2.31
N TYR A 219 -9.55 1.62 -2.28
CA TYR A 219 -9.07 0.83 -3.42
C TYR A 219 -10.19 0.44 -4.38
N PHE A 220 -11.35 0.03 -3.88
CA PHE A 220 -12.42 -0.48 -4.74
C PHE A 220 -12.98 0.62 -5.63
N PRO A 221 -13.33 1.83 -5.14
CA PRO A 221 -13.78 2.91 -6.01
C PRO A 221 -12.72 3.30 -7.04
N VAL A 222 -11.45 3.42 -6.63
CA VAL A 222 -10.36 3.79 -7.55
C VAL A 222 -10.19 2.75 -8.66
N ALA A 223 -10.15 1.46 -8.32
CA ALA A 223 -10.00 0.39 -9.30
C ALA A 223 -11.23 0.26 -10.21
N LEU A 224 -12.43 0.21 -9.63
CA LEU A 224 -13.67 -0.04 -10.36
C LEU A 224 -14.10 1.16 -11.21
N ILE A 225 -14.12 2.36 -10.63
CA ILE A 225 -14.48 3.59 -11.35
C ILE A 225 -13.37 3.94 -12.33
N GLY A 226 -12.10 3.86 -11.92
CA GLY A 226 -10.98 4.14 -12.81
C GLY A 226 -10.98 3.27 -14.06
N TYR A 227 -11.07 1.95 -13.88
CA TYR A 227 -11.15 1.04 -15.03
C TYR A 227 -12.43 1.24 -15.83
N TRP A 228 -13.57 1.56 -15.21
CA TRP A 228 -14.79 1.88 -15.96
C TRP A 228 -14.58 3.12 -16.82
N MET A 229 -14.03 4.21 -16.29
CA MET A 229 -13.93 5.47 -17.02
C MET A 229 -12.86 5.45 -18.12
N PHE A 230 -11.72 4.80 -17.87
CA PHE A 230 -10.54 4.83 -18.76
C PHE A 230 -10.27 3.53 -19.52
N GLY A 231 -10.88 2.41 -19.10
CA GLY A 231 -10.68 1.11 -19.72
C GLY A 231 -9.23 0.67 -19.70
N ASN A 232 -8.77 0.09 -20.81
CA ASN A 232 -7.41 -0.40 -20.96
C ASN A 232 -6.36 0.73 -21.15
N ALA A 233 -6.79 1.98 -21.37
CA ALA A 233 -5.91 3.16 -21.44
C ALA A 233 -5.59 3.76 -20.06
N VAL A 234 -6.10 3.18 -18.96
CA VAL A 234 -5.76 3.63 -17.61
C VAL A 234 -4.25 3.52 -17.37
N SER A 235 -3.67 4.55 -16.77
CA SER A 235 -2.26 4.53 -16.36
C SER A 235 -2.14 3.91 -14.97
N ASP A 236 -0.99 3.28 -14.67
CA ASP A 236 -0.71 2.68 -13.34
C ASP A 236 -0.98 3.66 -12.19
N ASN A 237 -0.69 4.95 -12.40
CA ASN A 237 -1.15 6.03 -11.55
C ASN A 237 -2.36 6.72 -12.20
N ILE A 238 -3.55 6.41 -11.70
CA ILE A 238 -4.83 6.97 -12.18
C ILE A 238 -4.88 8.51 -12.15
N LEU A 239 -4.14 9.16 -11.24
CA LEU A 239 -4.09 10.63 -11.17
C LEU A 239 -3.47 11.22 -12.45
N VAL A 240 -2.63 10.45 -13.15
CA VAL A 240 -2.07 10.83 -14.45
C VAL A 240 -3.15 10.82 -15.54
N SER A 241 -4.10 9.89 -15.47
CA SER A 241 -5.19 9.75 -16.46
C SER A 241 -6.22 10.90 -16.42
N LEU A 242 -6.22 11.72 -15.36
CA LEU A 242 -7.14 12.85 -15.21
C LEU A 242 -6.86 14.00 -16.20
N ASN A 243 -5.60 14.29 -16.52
CA ASN A 243 -5.14 15.39 -17.41
C ASN A 243 -5.53 16.84 -17.01
N LYS A 244 -6.75 17.10 -16.51
CA LYS A 244 -7.27 18.40 -16.04
C LYS A 244 -8.28 18.23 -14.88
N PRO A 245 -8.49 19.26 -14.03
CA PRO A 245 -7.72 20.51 -13.95
C PRO A 245 -6.35 20.32 -13.26
N THR A 246 -5.34 21.06 -13.70
CA THR A 246 -3.94 20.88 -13.27
C THR A 246 -3.75 21.00 -11.76
N TRP A 247 -4.38 21.99 -11.12
CA TRP A 247 -4.23 22.24 -9.68
C TRP A 247 -4.66 21.02 -8.83
N LEU A 248 -5.71 20.31 -9.25
CA LEU A 248 -6.24 19.14 -8.56
C LEU A 248 -5.25 17.98 -8.63
N ILE A 249 -4.63 17.78 -9.80
CA ILE A 249 -3.62 16.74 -10.02
C ILE A 249 -2.36 17.06 -9.21
N VAL A 250 -1.92 18.32 -9.18
CA VAL A 250 -0.79 18.76 -8.36
C VAL A 250 -1.06 18.50 -6.87
N MET A 251 -2.22 18.90 -6.37
CA MET A 251 -2.61 18.68 -4.97
C MET A 251 -2.65 17.19 -4.62
N ALA A 252 -3.26 16.35 -5.47
CA ALA A 252 -3.32 14.91 -5.22
C ALA A 252 -1.93 14.26 -5.20
N ASN A 253 -1.00 14.67 -6.08
CA ASN A 253 0.38 14.15 -6.05
C ASN A 253 1.16 14.62 -4.81
N PHE A 254 0.92 15.84 -4.31
CA PHE A 254 1.48 16.26 -3.02
C PHE A 254 0.94 15.44 -1.86
N PHE A 255 -0.35 15.12 -1.85
CA PHE A 255 -0.94 14.23 -0.84
C PHE A 255 -0.31 12.82 -0.89
N VAL A 256 -0.05 12.28 -2.08
CA VAL A 256 0.71 11.01 -2.22
C VAL A 256 2.10 11.13 -1.61
N VAL A 257 2.84 12.21 -1.90
CA VAL A 257 4.18 12.44 -1.34
C VAL A 257 4.16 12.49 0.20
N ILE A 258 3.24 13.26 0.78
CA ILE A 258 3.12 13.37 2.25
C ILE A 258 2.71 12.03 2.88
N HIS A 259 1.76 11.32 2.25
CA HIS A 259 1.36 9.98 2.69
C HIS A 259 2.55 9.02 2.72
N LEU A 260 3.34 8.96 1.64
CA LEU A 260 4.48 8.05 1.55
C LEU A 260 5.60 8.43 2.53
N ILE A 261 5.82 9.72 2.78
CA ILE A 261 6.76 10.19 3.82
C ILE A 261 6.37 9.61 5.19
N GLY A 262 5.11 9.79 5.60
CA GLY A 262 4.64 9.31 6.90
C GLY A 262 4.61 7.78 7.01
N SER A 263 4.13 7.09 5.97
CA SER A 263 4.05 5.62 5.95
C SER A 263 5.44 4.97 6.03
N TYR A 264 6.45 5.50 5.33
CA TYR A 264 7.81 4.98 5.37
C TYR A 264 8.43 5.05 6.77
N GLN A 265 8.16 6.13 7.52
CA GLN A 265 8.64 6.28 8.89
C GLN A 265 7.99 5.26 9.82
N VAL A 266 6.68 5.02 9.68
CA VAL A 266 5.97 4.02 10.51
C VAL A 266 6.50 2.61 10.22
N CYS A 267 6.65 2.23 8.95
CA CYS A 267 7.07 0.87 8.58
C CYS A 267 8.51 0.55 9.01
N ASN A 268 9.47 1.46 8.83
CA ASN A 268 10.87 1.18 9.16
C ASN A 268 11.17 1.27 10.66
N ASN A 269 10.39 2.03 11.42
CA ASN A 269 10.59 2.19 12.86
C ASN A 269 10.07 1.01 13.68
N HIS A 270 9.12 0.22 13.15
CA HIS A 270 8.64 -1.00 13.82
C HIS A 270 9.62 -2.18 13.69
N HIS A 271 10.34 -2.26 12.57
CA HIS A 271 11.23 -3.39 12.28
C HIS A 271 12.62 -3.26 12.92
N PHE A 272 13.12 -2.03 13.07
CA PHE A 272 14.35 -1.73 13.79
C PHE A 272 14.01 -0.99 15.08
N PRO A 273 13.76 -1.68 16.21
CA PRO A 273 13.85 -1.00 17.49
C PRO A 273 15.27 -0.43 17.56
N SER A 274 15.36 0.89 17.73
CA SER A 274 16.58 1.60 18.04
C SER A 274 17.16 1.05 19.35
N LYS A 275 17.85 -0.09 19.28
CA LYS A 275 18.81 -0.52 20.29
C LYS A 275 20.17 0.01 19.87
N ILE A 276 20.33 1.33 19.96
CA ILE A 276 21.63 1.95 20.19
C ILE A 276 21.42 2.97 21.31
N SER A 277 21.34 2.46 22.53
CA SER A 277 21.85 3.06 23.77
C SER A 277 21.71 2.04 24.89
#